data_AF-A0A836W102-F1
#
_entry.id   AF-A0A836W102-F1
#
_cell.length_a   1.000
_cell.length_b   1.000
_cell.length_c   1.000
_cell.angle_alpha   90.00
_cell.angle_beta   90.00
_cell.angle_gamma   90.00
#
_symmetry.space_group_name_H-M   'P 1'
#
loop_
_entity.id
_entity.type
_entity.pdbx_description
1 polymer ?
#
loop_
_entity_poly.entity_id
_entity_poly.type
_entity_poly.pdbx_seq_one_letter_code
_entity_poly.pdbx_strand_id
1 'polypeptide(L)'
;MPSCVLAYSGGLDTSVILSWLQEEGYDVHCVYVDMGQPCEDPEAILQKARNQGAKSARIVDAKEELCRDFAFPVMQWQAKYEGIYLMGTSIARPLIAKKCLQVAREVGADGFA
;
A
#
# COMPACT_ATOMS: atom_id res chain seq x y z
N MET A 1 -2.56 -2.45 22.89
CA MET A 1 -3.65 -1.97 22.02
C MET A 1 -3.60 -2.82 20.76
N PRO A 2 -4.75 -3.21 20.17
CA PRO A 2 -4.74 -3.91 18.89
C PRO A 2 -4.02 -3.04 17.85
N SER A 3 -3.28 -3.65 16.94
CA SER A 3 -2.50 -2.91 15.94
C SER A 3 -2.79 -3.40 14.54
N CYS A 4 -2.76 -2.49 13.58
CA CYS A 4 -3.03 -2.82 12.18
C CYS A 4 -2.05 -2.13 11.25
N VAL A 5 -1.86 -2.72 10.07
CA VAL A 5 -1.21 -2.06 8.94
C VAL A 5 -2.26 -1.49 8.02
N LEU A 6 -2.18 -0.19 7.74
CA LEU A 6 -3.01 0.51 6.78
C LEU A 6 -2.25 0.73 5.47
N ALA A 7 -2.76 0.23 4.35
CA ALA A 7 -2.30 0.66 3.03
C ALA A 7 -2.66 2.14 2.83
N TYR A 8 -1.66 3.02 2.92
CA TYR A 8 -1.86 4.46 3.03
C TYR A 8 -1.35 5.17 1.78
N SER A 9 -2.27 5.79 1.01
CA SER A 9 -1.93 6.57 -0.20
C SER A 9 -1.78 8.07 0.07
N GLY A 10 -2.12 8.55 1.27
CA GLY A 10 -2.17 9.98 1.57
C GLY A 10 -3.42 10.70 1.03
N GLY A 11 -4.29 9.99 0.31
CA GLY A 11 -5.59 10.49 -0.14
C GLY A 11 -6.54 10.80 1.02
N LEU A 12 -7.68 11.42 0.69
CA LEU A 12 -8.70 11.78 1.69
C LEU A 12 -9.16 10.55 2.47
N ASP A 13 -9.62 9.51 1.77
CA ASP A 13 -10.21 8.31 2.37
C ASP A 13 -9.24 7.62 3.34
N THR A 14 -8.01 7.34 2.92
CA THR A 14 -7.01 6.69 3.80
C THR A 14 -6.59 7.57 4.97
N SER A 15 -6.68 8.90 4.85
CA SER A 15 -6.42 9.84 5.96
C SER A 15 -7.54 9.81 6.98
N VAL A 16 -8.80 9.79 6.52
CA VAL A 16 -9.96 9.64 7.41
C VAL A 16 -9.93 8.26 8.09
N ILE A 17 -9.61 7.20 7.36
CA ILE A 17 -9.49 5.84 7.91
C ILE A 17 -8.41 5.75 8.99
N LEU A 18 -7.26 6.42 8.79
CA LEU A 18 -6.21 6.49 9.82
C LEU A 18 -6.76 7.07 11.13
N SER A 19 -7.38 8.24 11.08
CA SER A 19 -7.99 8.88 12.26
C SER A 19 -9.09 8.03 12.87
N TRP A 20 -9.95 7.45 12.04
CA TRP A 20 -11.04 6.60 12.52
C TRP A 20 -10.53 5.35 13.24
N LEU A 21 -9.52 4.65 12.70
CA LEU A 21 -8.93 3.49 13.36
C LEU A 21 -8.26 3.85 14.69
N GLN A 22 -7.65 5.03 14.78
CA GLN A 22 -7.08 5.52 16.05
C GLN A 22 -8.19 5.81 17.08
N GLU A 23 -9.32 6.38 16.68
CA GLU A 23 -10.50 6.58 17.53
C GLU A 23 -11.09 5.25 18.02
N GLU A 24 -11.05 4.21 17.19
CA GLU A 24 -11.41 2.83 17.55
C GLU A 24 -10.34 2.14 18.45
N GLY A 25 -9.25 2.84 18.79
CA GLY A 25 -8.23 2.37 19.73
C GLY A 25 -7.12 1.52 19.10
N TYR A 26 -6.94 1.57 17.78
CA TYR A 26 -5.86 0.86 17.09
C TYR A 26 -4.55 1.66 17.05
N ASP A 27 -3.47 0.92 17.23
CA ASP A 27 -2.13 1.35 16.88
C ASP A 27 -1.90 1.15 15.36
N VAL A 28 -2.00 2.23 14.57
CA VAL A 28 -1.99 2.15 13.10
C VAL A 28 -0.58 2.36 12.52
N HIS A 29 -0.11 1.38 11.75
CA HIS A 29 1.12 1.43 10.96
C HIS A 29 0.80 1.72 9.50
N CYS A 30 1.10 2.93 9.02
CA CYS A 30 0.86 3.31 7.62
C CYS A 30 1.97 2.81 6.70
N VAL A 31 1.58 2.21 5.58
CA VAL A 31 2.50 1.71 4.55
C VAL A 31 2.12 2.31 3.21
N TYR A 32 3.05 3.06 2.63
CA TYR A 32 2.99 3.49 1.25
C TYR A 32 3.80 2.51 0.40
N VAL A 33 3.16 1.86 -0.57
CA VAL A 33 3.84 0.93 -1.49
C VAL A 33 4.16 1.67 -2.78
N ASP A 34 5.43 1.98 -2.99
CA ASP A 34 5.92 2.69 -4.17
C ASP A 34 6.00 1.73 -5.36
N MET A 35 5.13 1.98 -6.32
CA MET A 35 4.98 1.24 -7.57
C MET A 35 5.32 2.12 -8.78
N GLY A 36 5.90 3.30 -8.55
CA GLY A 36 6.16 4.31 -9.59
C GLY A 36 4.94 5.18 -9.91
N GLN A 37 4.09 5.45 -8.92
CA GLN A 37 2.93 6.35 -9.08
C GLN A 37 3.41 7.74 -9.51
N PRO A 38 2.89 8.31 -10.61
CA PRO A 38 3.28 9.64 -11.06
C PRO A 38 2.64 10.71 -10.17
N CYS A 39 3.32 11.86 -10.06
CA CYS A 39 2.81 13.05 -9.38
C CYS A 39 2.50 12.90 -7.88
N GLU A 40 2.99 11.84 -7.23
CA GLU A 40 2.91 11.66 -5.79
C GLU A 40 4.27 11.99 -5.14
N ASP A 41 4.24 12.56 -3.93
CA ASP A 41 5.41 12.78 -3.08
C ASP A 41 5.31 11.85 -1.87
N PRO A 42 5.97 10.68 -1.92
CA PRO A 42 5.89 9.69 -0.84
C PRO A 42 6.35 10.24 0.51
N GLU A 43 7.33 11.15 0.54
CA GLU A 43 7.82 11.68 1.82
C GLU A 43 6.80 12.65 2.43
N ALA A 44 6.18 13.50 1.61
CA ALA A 44 5.07 14.35 2.06
C ALA A 44 3.87 13.53 2.54
N ILE A 45 3.55 12.42 1.86
CA ILE A 45 2.50 11.47 2.27
C ILE A 45 2.82 10.84 3.63
N LEU A 46 4.05 10.36 3.83
CA LEU A 46 4.49 9.81 5.11
C LEU A 46 4.48 10.85 6.22
N GLN A 47 4.91 12.07 5.93
CA GLN A 47 4.87 13.16 6.89
C GLN A 47 3.42 13.48 7.30
N LYS A 48 2.49 13.47 6.34
CA LYS A 48 1.06 13.62 6.60
C LYS A 48 0.52 12.50 7.51
N ALA A 49 0.93 11.24 7.32
CA ALA A 49 0.55 10.14 8.21
C ALA A 49 1.11 10.32 9.63
N ARG A 50 2.40 10.69 9.75
CA ARG A 50 3.07 10.96 11.04
C ARG A 50 2.40 12.11 11.80
N ASN A 51 2.07 13.20 11.10
CA ASN A 51 1.38 14.36 11.69
C ASN A 51 -0.02 14.00 12.22
N GLN A 52 -0.69 13.00 11.63
CA GLN A 52 -1.97 12.46 12.10
C GLN A 52 -1.81 11.40 13.20
N GLY A 53 -0.58 11.12 13.66
CA GLY A 53 -0.34 10.22 14.79
C GLY A 53 -0.18 8.74 14.43
N ALA A 54 0.09 8.39 13.16
CA ALA A 54 0.42 7.02 12.80
C ALA A 54 1.59 6.50 13.65
N LYS A 55 1.47 5.30 14.21
CA LYS A 55 2.50 4.68 15.07
C LYS A 55 3.82 4.46 14.32
N SER A 56 3.74 4.16 13.03
CA SER A 56 4.86 4.26 12.10
C SER A 56 4.37 4.55 10.69
N ALA A 57 5.19 5.19 9.87
CA ALA A 57 4.91 5.39 8.45
C ALA A 57 6.14 4.97 7.62
N ARG A 58 5.97 4.07 6.66
CA ARG A 58 7.06 3.47 5.86
C ARG A 58 6.74 3.50 4.37
N ILE A 59 7.78 3.73 3.55
CA ILE A 59 7.76 3.52 2.10
C ILE A 59 8.31 2.12 1.84
N VAL A 60 7.62 1.36 1.00
CA VAL A 60 8.08 0.06 0.50
C VAL A 60 8.26 0.18 -1.00
N ASP A 61 9.51 0.16 -1.48
CA ASP A 61 9.80 0.11 -2.92
C ASP A 61 9.43 -1.27 -3.48
N ALA A 62 8.53 -1.27 -4.47
CA ALA A 62 8.04 -2.46 -5.13
C ALA A 62 8.13 -2.36 -6.66
N LYS A 63 8.81 -1.34 -7.21
CA LYS A 63 8.88 -1.10 -8.68
C LYS A 63 9.53 -2.27 -9.42
N GLU A 64 10.67 -2.74 -8.94
CA GLU A 64 11.39 -3.85 -9.56
C GLU A 64 10.61 -5.17 -9.47
N GLU A 65 9.95 -5.42 -8.33
CA GLU A 65 9.13 -6.62 -8.14
C GLU A 65 7.87 -6.59 -9.02
N LEU A 66 7.23 -5.41 -9.16
CA LEU A 66 6.12 -5.22 -10.08
C LEU A 66 6.54 -5.54 -11.52
N CYS A 67 7.68 -5.01 -11.97
CA CYS A 67 8.17 -5.26 -13.32
C CYS A 67 8.49 -6.73 -13.54
N ARG A 68 9.36 -7.29 -12.70
CA ARG A 68 9.90 -8.64 -12.85
C ARG A 68 8.84 -9.73 -12.67
N ASP A 69 8.02 -9.63 -11.63
CA ASP A 69 7.18 -10.75 -11.19
C ASP A 69 5.71 -10.60 -11.65
N PHE A 70 5.32 -9.43 -12.18
CA PHE A 70 3.94 -9.19 -12.65
C PHE A 70 3.87 -8.65 -14.08
N ALA A 71 4.48 -7.50 -14.37
CA ALA A 71 4.32 -6.81 -15.66
C ALA A 71 4.93 -7.62 -16.82
N PHE A 72 6.18 -8.09 -16.68
CA PHE A 72 6.81 -8.92 -17.73
C PHE A 72 6.08 -10.24 -17.96
N PRO A 73 5.68 -11.02 -16.93
CA PRO A 73 4.83 -12.18 -17.12
C PRO A 73 3.53 -11.85 -17.86
N VAL A 74 2.78 -10.85 -17.42
CA VAL A 74 1.51 -10.44 -18.05
C VAL A 74 1.70 -10.09 -19.53
N MET A 75 2.79 -9.39 -19.87
CA MET A 75 3.15 -9.10 -21.26
C MET A 75 3.54 -10.35 -22.06
N GLN A 76 4.34 -11.26 -21.49
CA GLN A 76 4.72 -12.53 -22.13
C GLN A 76 3.50 -13.38 -22.49
N TRP A 77 2.49 -13.40 -21.62
CA TRP A 77 1.22 -14.09 -21.86
C TRP A 77 0.25 -13.33 -22.75
N GLN A 78 0.60 -12.10 -23.19
CA GLN A 78 -0.28 -11.20 -23.92
C GLN A 78 -1.66 -11.05 -23.22
N ALA A 79 -1.66 -11.08 -21.89
CA ALA A 79 -2.88 -11.11 -21.11
C ALA A 79 -3.65 -9.79 -21.29
N LYS A 80 -4.93 -9.93 -21.67
CA LYS A 80 -5.85 -8.82 -21.90
C LYS A 80 -7.20 -9.17 -21.31
N TYR A 81 -7.74 -8.27 -20.51
CA TYR A 81 -9.14 -8.36 -20.11
C TYR A 81 -10.01 -7.68 -21.16
N GLU A 82 -11.07 -8.40 -21.57
CA GLU A 82 -12.01 -7.96 -22.60
C GLU A 82 -11.33 -7.49 -23.91
N GLY A 83 -10.20 -8.11 -24.23
CA GLY A 83 -9.45 -7.88 -25.49
C GLY A 83 -8.65 -6.58 -25.58
N ILE A 84 -8.82 -5.63 -24.64
CA ILE A 84 -8.15 -4.32 -24.70
C ILE A 84 -7.35 -3.94 -23.45
N TYR A 85 -7.79 -4.35 -22.25
CA TYR A 85 -7.23 -3.84 -21.00
C TYR A 85 -6.04 -4.67 -20.54
N LEU A 86 -4.89 -4.02 -20.35
CA LEU A 86 -3.60 -4.66 -20.00
C LEU A 86 -3.42 -4.89 -18.48
N MET A 87 -4.49 -4.92 -17.70
CA MET A 87 -4.49 -5.38 -16.31
C MET A 87 -3.63 -4.58 -15.32
N GLY A 88 -3.16 -3.37 -15.67
CA GLY A 88 -2.21 -2.60 -14.85
C GLY A 88 -2.62 -2.43 -13.38
N THR A 89 -3.90 -2.13 -13.12
CA THR A 89 -4.41 -2.02 -11.74
C THR A 89 -4.50 -3.39 -11.08
N SER A 90 -5.06 -4.38 -11.79
CA SER A 90 -5.31 -5.72 -11.27
C SER A 90 -4.04 -6.44 -10.83
N ILE A 91 -2.93 -6.23 -11.53
CA ILE A 91 -1.64 -6.87 -11.22
C ILE A 91 -0.93 -6.20 -10.04
N ALA A 92 -1.17 -4.89 -9.81
CA ALA A 92 -0.57 -4.15 -8.72
C ALA A 92 -1.18 -4.51 -7.35
N ARG A 93 -2.49 -4.76 -7.28
CA ARG A 93 -3.22 -5.06 -6.04
C ARG A 93 -2.69 -6.26 -5.24
N PRO A 94 -2.43 -7.44 -5.83
CA PRO A 94 -1.85 -8.55 -5.07
C PRO A 94 -0.45 -8.23 -4.52
N LEU A 95 0.36 -7.44 -5.24
CA LEU A 95 1.67 -7.02 -4.74
C LEU A 95 1.55 -6.04 -3.56
N ILE A 96 0.65 -5.06 -3.63
CA ILE A 96 0.37 -4.14 -2.51
C ILE A 96 -0.04 -4.93 -1.26
N ALA A 97 -1.01 -5.84 -1.39
CA ALA A 97 -1.45 -6.67 -0.27
C ALA A 97 -0.31 -7.53 0.29
N LYS A 98 0.50 -8.15 -0.58
CA LYS A 98 1.70 -8.91 -0.18
C LYS A 98 2.66 -8.05 0.65
N LYS A 99 2.97 -6.83 0.20
CA LYS A 99 3.88 -5.91 0.90
C LYS A 99 3.32 -5.47 2.25
N CYS A 100 2.05 -5.10 2.31
CA CYS A 100 1.40 -4.72 3.57
C CYS A 100 1.38 -5.88 4.58
N LEU A 101 1.08 -7.09 4.13
CA LEU A 101 1.11 -8.28 5.00
C LEU A 101 2.53 -8.66 5.46
N GLN A 102 3.56 -8.42 4.65
CA GLN A 102 4.95 -8.56 5.07
C GLN A 102 5.27 -7.59 6.21
N VAL A 103 4.93 -6.31 6.04
CA VAL A 103 5.11 -5.31 7.11
C VAL A 103 4.30 -5.66 8.35
N ALA A 104 3.06 -6.13 8.19
CA ALA A 104 2.20 -6.54 9.31
C ALA A 104 2.87 -7.64 10.16
N ARG A 105 3.49 -8.64 9.51
CA ARG A 105 4.26 -9.68 10.21
C ARG A 105 5.50 -9.14 10.90
N GLU A 106 6.22 -8.21 10.28
CA GLU A 106 7.42 -7.58 10.86
C GLU A 106 7.10 -6.78 12.13
N VAL A 107 5.99 -6.04 12.13
CA VAL A 107 5.59 -5.19 13.27
C VAL A 107 4.74 -5.94 14.30
N GLY A 108 4.34 -7.18 14.01
CA GLY A 108 3.45 -7.97 14.86
C GLY A 108 2.02 -7.44 14.91
N ALA A 109 1.52 -6.90 13.79
CA ALA A 109 0.16 -6.37 13.69
C ALA A 109 -0.90 -7.49 13.63
N ASP A 110 -2.06 -7.21 14.23
CA ASP A 110 -3.21 -8.12 14.32
C ASP A 110 -4.06 -8.10 13.04
N GLY A 111 -3.98 -7.04 12.23
CA GLY A 111 -4.81 -6.86 11.05
C GLY A 111 -4.17 -6.03 9.92
N PHE A 112 -4.82 -6.11 8.75
CA PHE A 112 -4.52 -5.34 7.55
C PHE A 112 -5.78 -4.58 7.12
N ALA A 113 -5.63 -3.29 6.83
CA ALA A 113 -6.66 -2.35 6.41
C ALA A 113 -6.25 -1.61 5.14
#